data_AF-A0A401RFL3-F1
#
_entry.id   AF-A0A401RFL3-F1
#
_cell.length_a   1.000
_cell.length_b   1.000
_cell.length_c   1.000
_cell.angle_alpha   90.00
_cell.angle_beta   90.00
_cell.angle_gamma   90.00
#
_symmetry.space_group_name_H-M   'P 1'
#
loop_
_entity.id
_entity.type
_entity.pdbx_description
1 polymer ?
#
loop_
_entity_poly.entity_id
_entity_poly.type
_entity_poly.pdbx_seq_one_letter_code
_entity_poly.pdbx_strand_id
1 'polypeptide(L)'
;MERSQTVEQLMQETGCSLEHPSATKFRNHVTEGDWEKAEADLTELKSLVHLPQAIVRMKFLLLEQKYLEFLDDGKVLEALQVLRFELTPLKYNTDRIHALSGYLMCRDAEDLRAKAEWEGKGSLSRTKLLDKLHTYLPPSVMLPPRRLQTLLRQAVELQRDRCLYHNTKADTNLDSVSLLMDHACSSLRYPSADTWLQLRGADRSQHCPRGPSRHVFHSFQKRTVSLAQRRHT
;
A
#
# COMPACT_ATOMS: atom_id res chain seq x y z
N MET A 1 15.50 -7.84 16.97
CA MET A 1 15.14 -8.53 18.22
C MET A 1 14.24 -7.66 19.11
N GLU A 2 14.57 -6.37 19.33
CA GLU A 2 13.77 -5.47 20.19
C GLU A 2 12.31 -5.22 19.75
N ARG A 3 12.04 -5.07 18.44
CA ARG A 3 10.67 -4.80 17.94
C ARG A 3 9.67 -5.94 18.18
N SER A 4 10.13 -7.19 18.23
CA SER A 4 9.23 -8.34 18.43
C SER A 4 8.74 -8.40 19.87
N GLN A 5 9.62 -8.11 20.83
CA GLN A 5 9.29 -8.13 22.25
C GLN A 5 8.24 -7.09 22.64
N THR A 6 8.32 -5.87 22.09
CA THR A 6 7.31 -4.82 22.35
C THR A 6 5.93 -5.21 21.82
N VAL A 7 5.87 -5.90 20.67
CA VAL A 7 4.60 -6.36 20.08
C VAL A 7 3.97 -7.44 20.95
N GLU A 8 4.76 -8.45 21.35
CA GLU A 8 4.29 -9.54 22.20
C GLU A 8 3.78 -9.04 23.56
N GLN A 9 4.52 -8.11 24.18
CA GLN A 9 4.13 -7.52 25.45
C GLN A 9 2.83 -6.71 25.34
N LEU A 10 2.68 -5.89 24.29
CA LEU A 10 1.45 -5.13 24.05
C LEU A 10 0.24 -6.04 23.84
N MET A 11 0.39 -7.13 23.08
CA MET A 11 -0.67 -8.13 22.90
C MET A 11 -1.07 -8.77 24.22
N GLN A 12 -0.08 -9.11 25.06
CA GLN A 12 -0.31 -9.71 26.38
C GLN A 12 -1.07 -8.76 27.32
N GLU A 13 -0.69 -7.48 27.35
CA GLU A 13 -1.30 -6.48 28.23
C GLU A 13 -2.71 -6.05 27.78
N THR A 14 -2.93 -5.96 26.46
CA THR A 14 -4.20 -5.46 25.90
C THR A 14 -5.21 -6.57 25.61
N GLY A 15 -4.79 -7.84 25.60
CA GLY A 15 -5.61 -8.98 25.17
C GLY A 15 -6.01 -8.91 23.69
N CYS A 16 -5.42 -8.01 22.91
CA CYS A 16 -5.74 -7.81 21.50
C CYS A 16 -4.82 -8.63 20.60
N SER A 17 -5.38 -9.30 19.59
CA SER A 17 -4.59 -9.94 18.53
C SER A 17 -4.45 -9.02 17.33
N LEU A 18 -3.23 -8.88 16.79
CA LEU A 18 -2.95 -8.07 15.61
C LEU A 18 -3.61 -8.65 14.35
N GLU A 19 -3.73 -9.97 14.31
CA GLU A 19 -4.29 -10.74 13.19
C GLU A 19 -4.97 -12.01 13.71
N HIS A 20 -5.75 -12.66 12.86
CA HIS A 20 -6.26 -13.99 13.20
C HIS A 20 -5.09 -14.98 13.33
N PRO A 21 -5.05 -15.86 14.36
CA PRO A 21 -3.95 -16.83 14.53
C PRO A 21 -3.65 -17.66 13.28
N SER A 22 -4.70 -18.08 12.55
CA SER A 22 -4.56 -18.81 11.29
C SER A 22 -3.91 -17.99 10.17
N ALA A 23 -4.11 -16.66 10.15
CA ALA A 23 -3.45 -15.78 9.18
C ALA A 23 -1.96 -15.59 9.50
N THR A 24 -1.61 -15.52 10.79
CA THR A 24 -0.21 -15.48 11.23
C THR A 24 0.53 -16.79 10.87
N LYS A 25 -0.09 -17.95 11.10
CA LYS A 25 0.48 -19.25 10.66
C LYS A 25 0.69 -19.29 9.15
N PHE A 26 -0.34 -18.92 8.40
CA PHE A 26 -0.30 -18.85 6.94
C PHE A 26 0.86 -17.98 6.44
N ARG A 27 1.00 -16.76 6.98
CA ARG A 27 2.09 -15.86 6.62
C ARG A 27 3.46 -16.45 6.92
N ASN A 28 3.63 -17.08 8.09
CA ASN A 28 4.90 -17.67 8.49
C ASN A 28 5.30 -18.80 7.53
N HIS A 29 4.37 -19.72 7.24
CA HIS A 29 4.63 -20.81 6.29
C HIS A 29 4.94 -20.30 4.88
N VAL A 30 4.26 -19.25 4.40
CA VAL A 30 4.58 -18.61 3.10
C VAL A 30 5.98 -17.97 3.11
N THR A 31 6.38 -17.36 4.23
CA THR A 31 7.70 -16.72 4.37
C THR A 31 8.82 -17.76 4.42
N GLU A 32 8.59 -18.87 5.13
CA GLU A 32 9.50 -20.01 5.26
C GLU A 32 9.58 -20.84 3.97
N GLY A 33 8.54 -20.81 3.14
CA GLY A 33 8.44 -21.59 1.91
C GLY A 33 7.86 -23.00 2.12
N ASP A 34 7.17 -23.21 3.23
CA ASP A 34 6.48 -24.45 3.58
C ASP A 34 5.12 -24.52 2.84
N TRP A 35 5.18 -24.72 1.52
CA TRP A 35 4.00 -24.61 0.64
C TRP A 35 2.86 -25.56 1.01
N GLU A 36 3.15 -26.79 1.44
CA GLU A 36 2.09 -27.74 1.83
C GLU A 36 1.32 -27.27 3.07
N LYS A 37 2.03 -26.72 4.07
CA LYS A 37 1.40 -26.15 5.26
C LYS A 37 0.62 -24.89 4.92
N ALA A 38 1.16 -24.04 4.04
CA ALA A 38 0.47 -22.84 3.57
C ALA A 38 -0.84 -23.18 2.83
N GLU A 39 -0.88 -24.26 2.04
CA GLU A 39 -2.11 -24.74 1.38
C GLU A 39 -3.14 -25.27 2.39
N ALA A 40 -2.69 -25.97 3.43
CA ALA A 40 -3.56 -26.43 4.53
C ALA A 40 -4.16 -25.24 5.29
N ASP A 41 -3.34 -24.26 5.66
CA ASP A 41 -3.79 -23.03 6.33
C ASP A 41 -4.76 -22.24 5.46
N LEU A 42 -4.55 -22.17 4.13
CA LEU A 42 -5.48 -21.52 3.21
C LEU A 42 -6.87 -22.19 3.24
N THR A 43 -6.92 -23.50 3.46
CA THR A 43 -8.17 -24.25 3.60
C THR A 43 -8.90 -23.88 4.89
N GLU A 44 -8.18 -23.63 5.99
CA GLU A 44 -8.74 -23.13 7.24
C GLU A 44 -9.28 -21.69 7.06
N LEU A 45 -8.51 -20.83 6.38
CA LEU A 45 -8.86 -19.44 6.07
C LEU A 45 -10.10 -19.32 5.17
N LYS A 46 -10.46 -20.37 4.41
CA LYS A 46 -11.66 -20.39 3.56
C LYS A 46 -12.93 -20.04 4.32
N SER A 47 -13.03 -20.41 5.59
CA SER A 47 -14.19 -20.09 6.45
C SER A 47 -14.30 -18.59 6.76
N LEU A 48 -13.16 -17.89 6.79
CA LEU A 48 -13.05 -16.46 7.14
C LEU A 48 -13.13 -15.55 5.91
N VAL A 49 -12.90 -16.10 4.71
CA VAL A 49 -12.96 -15.35 3.44
C VAL A 49 -14.33 -15.54 2.80
N HIS A 50 -15.13 -14.47 2.76
CA HIS A 50 -16.49 -14.50 2.23
C HIS A 50 -16.57 -14.63 0.69
N LEU A 51 -15.43 -14.60 -0.01
CA LEU A 51 -15.38 -14.67 -1.48
C LEU A 51 -14.71 -15.99 -1.93
N PRO A 52 -15.47 -17.00 -2.41
CA PRO A 52 -14.91 -18.28 -2.85
C PRO A 52 -13.86 -18.14 -3.97
N GLN A 53 -14.06 -17.16 -4.85
CA GLN A 53 -13.13 -16.81 -5.93
C GLN A 53 -11.78 -16.33 -5.40
N ALA A 54 -11.74 -15.66 -4.24
CA ALA A 54 -10.49 -15.18 -3.65
C ALA A 54 -9.61 -16.35 -3.20
N ILE A 55 -10.19 -17.41 -2.63
CA ILE A 55 -9.45 -18.60 -2.23
C ILE A 55 -8.81 -19.31 -3.42
N VAL A 56 -9.51 -19.43 -4.55
CA VAL A 56 -8.94 -20.02 -5.78
C VAL A 56 -7.77 -19.19 -6.29
N ARG A 57 -7.91 -17.85 -6.29
CA ARG A 57 -6.83 -16.92 -6.69
C ARG A 57 -5.62 -17.02 -5.79
N MET A 58 -5.84 -17.03 -4.47
CA MET A 58 -4.77 -17.19 -3.50
C MET A 58 -4.06 -18.52 -3.68
N LYS A 59 -4.81 -19.62 -3.85
CA LYS A 59 -4.23 -20.94 -4.11
C LYS A 59 -3.39 -20.94 -5.39
N PHE A 60 -3.90 -20.34 -6.46
CA PHE A 60 -3.15 -20.21 -7.71
C PHE A 60 -1.82 -19.47 -7.50
N LEU A 61 -1.82 -18.36 -6.76
CA LEU A 61 -0.61 -17.57 -6.49
C LEU A 61 0.42 -18.35 -5.65
N LEU A 62 -0.02 -19.14 -4.67
CA LEU A 62 0.86 -20.02 -3.89
C LEU A 62 1.51 -21.07 -4.77
N LEU A 63 0.70 -21.75 -5.59
CA LEU A 63 1.17 -22.80 -6.48
C LEU A 63 2.07 -22.27 -7.59
N GLU A 64 1.80 -21.06 -8.09
CA GLU A 64 2.67 -20.36 -9.04
C GLU A 64 4.05 -20.11 -8.42
N GLN A 65 4.12 -19.62 -7.18
CA GLN A 65 5.39 -19.40 -6.50
C GLN A 65 6.11 -20.73 -6.19
N LYS A 66 5.39 -21.75 -5.71
CA LYS A 66 5.90 -23.12 -5.49
C LYS A 66 6.51 -23.69 -6.78
N TYR A 67 5.82 -23.52 -7.91
CA TYR A 67 6.28 -23.95 -9.23
C TYR A 67 7.58 -23.24 -9.65
N LEU A 68 7.63 -21.90 -9.53
CA LEU A 68 8.81 -21.12 -9.89
C LEU A 68 10.01 -21.50 -9.01
N GLU A 69 9.81 -21.71 -7.71
CA GLU A 69 10.88 -22.14 -6.80
C GLU A 69 11.39 -23.54 -7.12
N PHE A 70 10.54 -24.48 -7.58
CA PHE A 70 11.01 -25.78 -8.05
C PHE A 70 11.84 -25.68 -9.34
N LEU A 71 11.45 -24.83 -10.28
CA LEU A 71 12.25 -24.61 -11.48
C LEU A 71 13.59 -23.93 -11.17
N ASP A 72 13.60 -22.95 -10.25
CA ASP A 72 14.82 -22.27 -9.80
C ASP A 72 15.80 -23.26 -9.12
N ASP A 73 15.27 -24.26 -8.42
CA ASP A 73 16.04 -25.37 -7.82
C ASP A 73 16.46 -26.47 -8.83
N GLY A 74 16.05 -26.39 -10.10
CA GLY A 74 16.31 -27.42 -11.12
C GLY A 74 15.43 -28.68 -11.00
N LYS A 75 14.41 -28.66 -10.13
CA LYS A 75 13.47 -29.76 -9.87
C LYS A 75 12.33 -29.77 -10.89
N VAL A 76 12.67 -30.08 -12.14
CA VAL A 76 11.74 -29.98 -13.28
C VAL A 76 10.56 -30.93 -13.17
N LEU A 77 10.75 -32.15 -12.63
CA LEU A 77 9.69 -33.15 -12.51
C LEU A 77 8.63 -32.72 -11.49
N GLU A 78 9.07 -32.21 -10.34
CA GLU A 78 8.23 -31.68 -9.28
C GLU A 78 7.47 -30.44 -9.76
N ALA A 79 8.16 -29.52 -10.47
CA ALA A 79 7.51 -28.38 -11.09
C ALA A 79 6.42 -28.83 -12.10
N LEU A 80 6.70 -29.83 -12.93
CA LEU A 80 5.72 -30.37 -13.88
C LEU A 80 4.52 -31.01 -13.18
N GLN A 81 4.74 -31.70 -12.06
CA GLN A 81 3.66 -32.26 -11.24
C GLN A 81 2.75 -31.15 -10.71
N VAL A 82 3.32 -30.08 -10.13
CA VAL A 82 2.54 -28.91 -9.67
C VAL A 82 1.72 -28.31 -10.82
N LEU A 83 2.33 -28.13 -12.00
CA LEU A 83 1.65 -27.56 -13.15
C LEU A 83 0.45 -28.42 -13.61
N ARG A 84 0.63 -29.74 -13.71
CA ARG A 84 -0.38 -30.66 -14.27
C ARG A 84 -1.46 -31.06 -13.27
N PHE A 85 -1.08 -31.33 -12.02
CA PHE A 85 -1.98 -31.91 -11.02
C PHE A 85 -2.53 -30.89 -10.03
N GLU A 86 -1.90 -29.73 -9.90
CA GLU A 86 -2.33 -28.72 -8.91
C GLU A 86 -2.83 -27.44 -9.60
N LEU A 87 -2.06 -26.85 -10.52
CA LEU A 87 -2.42 -25.60 -11.21
C LEU A 87 -3.51 -25.80 -12.29
N THR A 88 -3.31 -26.74 -13.22
CA THR A 88 -4.24 -26.98 -14.33
C THR A 88 -5.67 -27.32 -13.87
N PRO A 89 -5.88 -28.15 -12.82
CA PRO A 89 -7.21 -28.46 -12.34
C PRO A 89 -7.96 -27.27 -11.70
N LEU A 90 -7.26 -26.19 -11.32
CA LEU A 90 -7.93 -24.98 -10.81
C LEU A 90 -8.77 -24.27 -11.88
N LYS A 91 -8.53 -24.53 -13.17
CA LYS A 91 -9.22 -23.88 -14.31
C LYS A 91 -9.27 -22.35 -14.18
N TYR A 92 -8.22 -21.77 -13.61
CA TYR A 92 -8.08 -20.34 -13.37
C TYR A 92 -6.85 -19.82 -14.13
N ASN A 93 -7.01 -18.67 -14.79
CA ASN A 93 -5.95 -17.96 -15.52
C ASN A 93 -5.14 -18.88 -16.46
N THR A 94 -5.83 -19.48 -17.44
CA THR A 94 -5.24 -20.40 -18.42
C THR A 94 -4.09 -19.79 -19.21
N ASP A 95 -4.18 -18.50 -19.52
CA ASP A 95 -3.11 -17.77 -20.23
C ASP A 95 -1.82 -17.77 -19.42
N ARG A 96 -1.92 -17.56 -18.10
CA ARG A 96 -0.76 -17.66 -17.21
C ARG A 96 -0.23 -19.09 -17.13
N ILE A 97 -1.09 -20.11 -17.11
CA ILE A 97 -0.66 -21.53 -17.12
C ILE A 97 0.12 -21.85 -18.41
N HIS A 98 -0.32 -21.33 -19.56
CA HIS A 98 0.42 -21.48 -20.81
C HIS A 98 1.79 -20.78 -20.75
N ALA A 99 1.87 -19.57 -20.18
CA ALA A 99 3.14 -18.88 -19.97
C ALA A 99 4.07 -19.67 -19.04
N LEU A 100 3.56 -20.20 -17.92
CA LEU A 100 4.32 -21.04 -16.99
C LEU A 100 4.86 -22.28 -17.70
N SER A 101 4.06 -22.93 -18.54
CA SER A 101 4.50 -24.09 -19.33
C SER A 101 5.70 -23.77 -20.22
N GLY A 102 5.79 -22.54 -20.74
CA GLY A 102 6.92 -22.06 -21.53
C GLY A 102 8.23 -21.84 -20.76
N TYR A 103 8.19 -21.87 -19.41
CA TYR A 103 9.38 -21.74 -18.56
C TYR A 103 10.12 -23.06 -18.37
N LEU A 104 9.48 -24.21 -18.64
CA LEU A 104 10.16 -25.52 -18.64
C LEU A 104 11.30 -25.63 -19.65
N MET A 105 11.32 -24.74 -20.65
CA MET A 105 12.34 -24.70 -21.70
C MET A 105 13.52 -23.79 -21.35
N CYS A 106 13.47 -23.09 -20.21
CA CYS A 106 14.58 -22.26 -19.75
C CYS A 106 15.80 -23.13 -19.43
N ARG A 107 17.00 -22.64 -19.73
CA ARG A 107 18.24 -23.42 -19.60
C ARG A 107 18.76 -23.47 -18.17
N ASP A 108 18.62 -22.36 -17.45
CA ASP A 108 19.09 -22.17 -16.10
C ASP A 108 18.16 -21.22 -15.31
N ALA A 109 18.44 -21.08 -14.02
CA ALA A 109 17.68 -20.24 -13.10
C ALA A 109 17.69 -18.75 -13.50
N GLU A 110 18.79 -18.27 -14.09
CA GLU A 110 18.91 -16.87 -14.53
C GLU A 110 18.01 -16.58 -15.74
N ASP A 111 17.96 -17.47 -16.73
CA ASP A 111 17.05 -17.41 -17.87
C ASP A 111 15.58 -17.44 -17.42
N LEU A 112 15.26 -18.28 -16.41
CA LEU A 112 13.94 -18.29 -15.78
C LEU A 112 13.60 -16.92 -15.15
N ARG A 113 14.48 -16.39 -14.31
CA ARG A 113 14.27 -15.11 -13.60
C ARG A 113 14.09 -13.94 -14.57
N ALA A 114 14.93 -13.88 -15.60
CA ALA A 114 14.85 -12.87 -16.63
C ALA A 114 13.54 -12.96 -17.43
N LYS A 115 13.18 -14.17 -17.89
CA LYS A 115 11.98 -14.40 -18.70
C LYS A 115 10.68 -14.21 -17.91
N ALA A 116 10.68 -14.58 -16.63
CA ALA A 116 9.52 -14.45 -15.76
C ALA A 116 9.39 -13.07 -15.09
N GLU A 117 10.38 -12.17 -15.29
CA GLU A 117 10.51 -10.91 -14.55
C GLU A 117 10.37 -11.11 -13.03
N TRP A 118 11.07 -12.14 -12.53
CA TRP A 118 10.94 -12.64 -11.17
C TRP A 118 12.28 -12.56 -10.45
N GLU A 119 12.26 -12.10 -9.20
CA GLU A 119 13.45 -11.84 -8.36
C GLU A 119 14.22 -13.11 -7.95
N GLY A 120 13.76 -14.29 -8.39
CA GLY A 120 14.29 -15.57 -7.94
C GLY A 120 13.66 -16.05 -6.64
N LYS A 121 14.07 -17.25 -6.21
CA LYS A 121 13.66 -17.83 -4.94
C LYS A 121 14.24 -17.03 -3.77
N GLY A 122 13.40 -16.53 -2.88
CA GLY A 122 13.87 -15.88 -1.66
C GLY A 122 12.83 -15.05 -0.92
N SER A 123 13.30 -14.28 0.07
CA SER A 123 12.45 -13.44 0.90
C SER A 123 11.74 -12.33 0.12
N LEU A 124 12.40 -11.78 -0.91
CA LEU A 124 11.84 -10.70 -1.74
C LEU A 124 10.63 -11.19 -2.56
N SER A 125 10.74 -12.32 -3.25
CA SER A 125 9.64 -12.91 -4.02
C SER A 125 8.47 -13.30 -3.11
N ARG A 126 8.76 -13.90 -1.95
CA ARG A 126 7.76 -14.31 -0.96
C ARG A 126 7.06 -13.10 -0.31
N THR A 127 7.78 -12.02 -0.08
CA THR A 127 7.18 -10.75 0.41
C THR A 127 6.24 -10.16 -0.64
N LYS A 128 6.66 -10.11 -1.92
CA LYS A 128 5.79 -9.67 -3.03
C LYS A 128 4.55 -10.57 -3.19
N LEU A 129 4.71 -11.88 -2.98
CA LEU A 129 3.58 -12.82 -2.95
C LEU A 129 2.61 -12.50 -1.82
N LEU A 130 3.12 -12.29 -0.60
CA LEU A 130 2.31 -11.89 0.55
C LEU A 130 1.56 -10.59 0.24
N ASP A 131 2.21 -9.57 -0.30
CA ASP A 131 1.53 -8.32 -0.68
C ASP A 131 0.34 -8.55 -1.62
N LYS A 132 0.46 -9.48 -2.59
CA LYS A 132 -0.66 -9.88 -3.46
C LYS A 132 -1.74 -10.63 -2.68
N LEU A 133 -1.37 -11.57 -1.81
CA LEU A 133 -2.31 -12.35 -0.99
C LEU A 133 -3.10 -11.45 -0.01
N HIS A 134 -2.46 -10.41 0.53
CA HIS A 134 -3.09 -9.43 1.41
C HIS A 134 -4.28 -8.72 0.74
N THR A 135 -4.28 -8.57 -0.59
CA THR A 135 -5.40 -7.93 -1.31
C THR A 135 -6.69 -8.73 -1.31
N TYR A 136 -6.60 -10.04 -1.03
CA TYR A 136 -7.73 -10.96 -1.02
C TYR A 136 -8.28 -11.25 0.37
N LEU A 137 -7.50 -10.92 1.41
CA LEU A 137 -7.85 -11.16 2.80
C LEU A 137 -8.51 -9.92 3.41
N PRO A 138 -9.61 -10.07 4.16
CA PRO A 138 -10.23 -8.93 4.82
C PRO A 138 -9.30 -8.39 5.92
N PRO A 139 -9.31 -7.06 6.18
CA PRO A 139 -8.45 -6.44 7.19
C PRO A 139 -8.62 -6.98 8.62
N SER A 140 -9.77 -7.63 8.90
CA SER A 140 -10.06 -8.31 10.17
C SER A 140 -9.30 -9.63 10.34
N VAL A 141 -8.92 -10.28 9.24
CA VAL A 141 -8.17 -11.54 9.24
C VAL A 141 -6.68 -11.27 9.21
N MET A 142 -6.25 -10.30 8.39
CA MET A 142 -4.84 -9.93 8.26
C MET A 142 -4.71 -8.44 7.96
N LEU A 143 -3.88 -7.73 8.73
CA LEU A 143 -3.75 -6.29 8.58
C LEU A 143 -2.93 -5.96 7.32
N PRO A 144 -3.36 -5.01 6.48
CA PRO A 144 -2.55 -4.56 5.35
C PRO A 144 -1.23 -3.96 5.84
N PRO A 145 -0.14 -4.11 5.06
CA PRO A 145 1.18 -3.69 5.50
C PRO A 145 1.21 -2.17 5.75
N ARG A 146 1.93 -1.76 6.81
CA ARG A 146 2.17 -0.35 7.16
C ARG A 146 0.87 0.47 7.33
N ARG A 147 -0.21 -0.15 7.79
CA ARG A 147 -1.53 0.52 7.93
C ARG A 147 -1.47 1.81 8.74
N LEU A 148 -0.79 1.82 9.88
CA LEU A 148 -0.61 3.04 10.70
C LEU A 148 0.09 4.15 9.90
N GLN A 149 1.16 3.83 9.19
CA GLN A 149 1.87 4.81 8.36
C GLN A 149 0.97 5.39 7.25
N THR A 150 0.13 4.55 6.65
CA THR A 150 -0.87 4.99 5.66
C THR A 150 -1.93 5.89 6.28
N LEU A 151 -2.43 5.56 7.47
CA LEU A 151 -3.38 6.43 8.19
C LEU A 151 -2.76 7.78 8.58
N LEU A 152 -1.50 7.78 9.01
CA LEU A 152 -0.77 9.02 9.31
C LEU A 152 -0.58 9.89 8.07
N ARG A 153 -0.24 9.29 6.91
CA ARG A 153 -0.22 10.02 5.63
C ARG A 153 -1.57 10.65 5.31
N GLN A 154 -2.66 9.88 5.45
CA GLN A 154 -4.03 10.38 5.21
C GLN A 154 -4.39 11.54 6.14
N ALA A 155 -3.99 11.47 7.42
CA ALA A 155 -4.22 12.55 8.37
C ALA A 155 -3.48 13.84 7.96
N VAL A 156 -2.21 13.72 7.57
CA VAL A 156 -1.39 14.85 7.08
C VAL A 156 -1.98 15.46 5.81
N GLU A 157 -2.41 14.63 4.86
CA GLU A 157 -3.10 15.09 3.64
C GLU A 157 -4.37 15.88 3.97
N LEU A 158 -5.20 15.37 4.90
CA LEU A 158 -6.42 16.05 5.33
C LEU A 158 -6.13 17.39 6.04
N GLN A 159 -5.09 17.46 6.87
CA GLN A 159 -4.68 18.72 7.51
C GLN A 159 -4.21 19.76 6.49
N ARG A 160 -3.47 19.34 5.46
CA ARG A 160 -3.07 20.19 4.33
C ARG A 160 -4.26 20.70 3.54
N ASP A 161 -5.23 19.83 3.21
CA ASP A 161 -6.43 20.21 2.48
C ASP A 161 -7.28 21.24 3.23
N ARG A 162 -7.21 21.22 4.56
CA ARG A 162 -7.86 22.20 5.45
C ARG A 162 -7.04 23.48 5.66
N CYS A 163 -5.79 23.52 5.18
CA CYS A 163 -4.91 24.65 5.38
C CYS A 163 -5.21 25.79 4.38
N LEU A 164 -5.52 26.97 4.91
CA LEU A 164 -5.90 28.14 4.10
C LEU A 164 -4.76 28.67 3.20
N TYR A 165 -3.51 28.44 3.60
CA TYR A 165 -2.34 29.06 2.97
C TYR A 165 -1.44 28.08 2.22
N HIS A 166 -1.89 26.85 2.02
CA HIS A 166 -1.08 25.78 1.42
C HIS A 166 -1.07 25.88 -0.11
N ASN A 167 0.05 26.31 -0.69
CA ASN A 167 0.17 26.57 -2.15
C ASN A 167 1.05 25.57 -2.92
N THR A 168 1.65 24.57 -2.27
CA THR A 168 2.63 23.68 -2.93
C THR A 168 2.20 22.21 -2.83
N LYS A 169 2.10 21.49 -3.94
CA LYS A 169 1.69 20.07 -3.93
C LYS A 169 2.82 19.10 -3.54
N ALA A 170 4.06 19.56 -3.45
CA ALA A 170 5.26 18.72 -3.51
C ALA A 170 5.59 17.89 -2.25
N ASP A 171 5.18 18.29 -1.05
CA ASP A 171 5.71 17.66 0.18
C ASP A 171 4.69 16.75 0.86
N THR A 172 4.38 15.60 0.26
CA THR A 172 3.48 14.57 0.85
C THR A 172 4.24 13.51 1.65
N ASN A 173 5.57 13.60 1.75
CA ASN A 173 6.35 12.64 2.52
C ASN A 173 6.21 12.91 4.03
N LEU A 174 5.94 11.85 4.81
CA LEU A 174 5.80 11.89 6.26
C LEU A 174 7.08 12.42 6.95
N ASP A 175 8.24 12.26 6.31
CA ASP A 175 9.54 12.70 6.81
C ASP A 175 9.69 14.24 6.82
N SER A 176 8.84 14.95 6.08
CA SER A 176 8.90 16.41 5.93
C SER A 176 7.87 17.17 6.78
N VAL A 177 7.03 16.44 7.54
CA VAL A 177 5.90 16.99 8.31
C VAL A 177 5.98 16.54 9.76
N SER A 178 5.75 17.46 10.70
CA SER A 178 5.63 17.13 12.12
C SER A 178 4.31 16.40 12.38
N LEU A 179 4.36 15.25 13.07
CA LEU A 179 3.16 14.55 13.56
C LEU A 179 2.75 15.01 14.97
N LEU A 180 3.58 15.81 15.64
CA LEU A 180 3.33 16.30 17.00
C LEU A 180 2.42 17.54 17.02
N MET A 181 2.37 18.28 15.90
CA MET A 181 1.55 19.48 15.74
C MET A 181 0.86 19.44 14.39
N ASP A 182 -0.38 19.94 14.34
CA ASP A 182 -1.13 20.03 13.10
C ASP A 182 -0.43 20.94 12.08
N HIS A 183 -0.55 20.58 10.80
CA HIS A 183 0.02 21.35 9.70
C HIS A 183 -0.56 22.77 9.64
N ALA A 184 0.33 23.77 9.72
CA ALA A 184 -0.01 25.17 9.54
C ALA A 184 1.02 25.85 8.63
N CYS A 185 0.57 26.32 7.46
CA CYS A 185 1.39 27.21 6.64
C CYS A 185 1.32 28.64 7.19
N SER A 186 2.47 29.29 7.30
CA SER A 186 2.54 30.72 7.63
C SER A 186 1.97 31.56 6.48
N SER A 187 1.27 32.65 6.82
CA SER A 187 0.77 33.62 5.85
C SER A 187 1.88 34.33 5.05
N LEU A 188 3.14 34.18 5.47
CA LEU A 188 4.34 34.72 4.82
C LEU A 188 4.66 34.07 3.45
N ARG A 189 3.97 32.98 3.08
CA ARG A 189 4.03 32.41 1.71
C ARG A 189 2.87 32.83 0.82
N TYR A 190 1.92 33.62 1.33
CA TYR A 190 1.08 34.45 0.48
C TYR A 190 1.89 35.71 0.16
N PRO A 191 1.93 36.16 -1.10
CA PRO A 191 2.46 37.49 -1.39
C PRO A 191 1.63 38.46 -0.54
N SER A 192 2.28 39.09 0.45
CA SER A 192 1.69 40.17 1.23
C SER A 192 1.26 41.26 0.24
N ALA A 193 0.28 42.08 0.64
CA ALA A 193 -0.24 43.15 -0.22
C ALA A 193 0.88 44.05 -0.80
N ASP A 194 2.03 44.12 -0.13
CA ASP A 194 3.21 44.86 -0.56
C ASP A 194 3.86 44.28 -1.83
N THR A 195 3.79 42.95 -2.05
CA THR A 195 4.27 42.32 -3.28
C THR A 195 3.27 42.47 -4.45
N TRP A 196 1.97 42.62 -4.16
CA TRP A 196 0.93 42.86 -5.19
C TRP A 196 1.01 44.26 -5.80
N LEU A 197 1.52 45.25 -5.07
CA LEU A 197 1.75 46.61 -5.58
C LEU A 197 2.98 46.69 -6.48
N GLN A 198 3.99 45.85 -6.29
CA GLN A 198 5.14 45.76 -7.20
C GLN A 198 4.83 45.02 -8.50
N LEU A 199 3.94 44.02 -8.48
CA LEU A 199 3.53 43.29 -9.70
C LEU A 199 2.56 44.06 -10.59
N ARG A 200 1.87 45.11 -10.10
CA ARG A 200 1.08 46.01 -10.99
C ARG A 200 1.94 46.97 -11.79
N GLY A 201 3.22 47.13 -11.45
CA GLY A 201 4.18 47.94 -12.20
C GLY A 201 4.96 47.18 -13.28
N ALA A 202 4.93 45.84 -13.25
CA ALA A 202 5.75 45.00 -14.12
C ALA A 202 4.89 44.03 -14.93
N ASP A 203 4.51 44.54 -16.09
CA ASP A 203 4.32 43.83 -17.35
C ASP A 203 3.19 42.79 -17.52
N ARG A 204 2.58 42.88 -18.69
CA ARG A 204 1.64 41.93 -19.27
C ARG A 204 2.34 40.59 -19.44
N SER A 205 1.55 39.51 -19.36
CA SER A 205 1.93 38.12 -19.63
C SER A 205 2.66 37.39 -18.50
N GLN A 206 1.88 36.79 -17.58
CA GLN A 206 2.03 35.39 -17.18
C GLN A 206 0.89 34.95 -16.24
N HIS A 207 0.60 33.66 -16.31
CA HIS A 207 -0.53 32.94 -15.72
C HIS A 207 -0.95 33.39 -14.31
N CYS A 208 -2.24 33.72 -14.15
CA CYS A 208 -2.90 33.79 -12.84
C CYS A 208 -2.92 32.39 -12.19
N PRO A 209 -2.27 32.16 -11.04
CA PRO A 209 -2.56 30.98 -10.26
C PRO A 209 -3.99 31.13 -9.72
N ARG A 210 -4.80 30.08 -9.91
CA ARG A 210 -6.21 30.05 -9.47
C ARG A 210 -6.29 30.51 -8.01
N GLY A 211 -7.06 31.59 -7.79
CA GLY A 211 -7.37 32.13 -6.48
C GLY A 211 -8.08 31.11 -5.57
N PRO A 212 -8.24 31.46 -4.28
CA PRO A 212 -8.62 30.51 -3.25
C PRO A 212 -9.98 29.89 -3.55
N SER A 213 -10.15 28.62 -3.19
CA SER A 213 -11.44 27.94 -3.17
C SER A 213 -12.50 28.85 -2.55
N ARG A 214 -13.68 28.93 -3.19
CA ARG A 214 -14.80 29.86 -2.91
C ARG A 214 -15.18 30.04 -1.43
N HIS A 215 -14.77 29.14 -0.53
CA HIS A 215 -14.95 29.26 0.92
C HIS A 215 -14.16 30.37 1.61
N VAL A 216 -13.02 30.81 1.06
CA VAL A 216 -12.15 31.83 1.71
C VAL A 216 -12.69 33.26 1.50
N PHE A 217 -13.33 33.53 0.36
CA PHE A 217 -13.94 34.84 0.11
C PHE A 217 -15.09 35.14 1.08
N HIS A 218 -15.88 34.12 1.43
CA HIS A 218 -17.06 34.31 2.28
C HIS A 218 -16.73 34.61 3.76
N SER A 219 -15.52 34.25 4.20
CA SER A 219 -15.05 34.45 5.57
C SER A 219 -14.25 35.76 5.74
N PHE A 220 -13.54 36.22 4.70
CA PHE A 220 -12.90 37.53 4.69
C PHE A 220 -13.90 38.69 4.63
N GLN A 221 -14.97 38.55 3.83
CA GLN A 221 -15.98 39.60 3.67
C GLN A 221 -16.83 39.83 4.93
N LYS A 222 -16.96 38.82 5.81
CA LYS A 222 -17.65 38.97 7.11
C LYS A 222 -16.80 39.68 8.17
N ARG A 223 -15.47 39.59 8.10
CA ARG A 223 -14.57 40.27 9.07
C ARG A 223 -14.33 41.74 8.74
N THR A 224 -14.32 42.12 7.47
CA THR A 224 -14.15 43.54 7.07
C THR A 224 -15.38 44.39 7.37
N VAL A 225 -16.60 43.84 7.25
CA VAL A 225 -17.84 44.56 7.61
C VAL A 225 -17.92 44.80 9.13
N SER A 226 -17.47 43.84 9.95
CA SER A 226 -17.49 44.00 11.42
C SER A 226 -16.49 45.04 11.96
N LEU A 227 -15.38 45.29 11.25
CA LEU A 227 -14.38 46.29 11.63
C LEU A 227 -14.72 47.71 11.13
N ALA A 228 -15.48 47.85 10.04
CA ALA A 228 -15.94 49.14 9.55
C ALA A 228 -17.05 49.76 10.43
N GLN A 229 -17.85 48.92 11.11
CA GLN A 229 -18.94 49.39 11.99
C GLN A 229 -18.50 49.81 13.41
N ARG A 230 -17.22 49.64 13.78
CA ARG A 230 -16.67 50.09 15.08
C ARG A 230 -15.86 51.38 15.03
N ARG A 231 -15.83 52.08 13.89
CA ARG A 231 -15.16 53.40 13.76
C ARG A 231 -16.12 54.58 13.61
N HIS A 232 -17.42 54.36 13.69
CA HIS A 232 -18.43 55.42 13.73
C HIS A 232 -19.50 55.14 14.79
N THR A 233 -19.09 55.21 16.06
CA THR A 233 -19.90 55.61 17.23
C THR A 233 -18.93 56.05 18.31
#